data_AF-A0A447TKT2-F1
#
_entry.id   AF-A0A447TKT2-F1
#
_cell.length_a   1.000
_cell.length_b   1.000
_cell.length_c   1.000
_cell.angle_alpha   90.00
_cell.angle_beta   90.00
_cell.angle_gamma   90.00
#
_symmetry.space_group_name_H-M   'P 1'
#
loop_
_entity.id
_entity.type
_entity.pdbx_description
1 polymer ?
#
loop_
_entity_poly.entity_id
_entity_poly.type
_entity_poly.pdbx_seq_one_letter_code
_entity_poly.pdbx_strand_id
1 'polypeptide(L)'
;MRHRADNIYGIHAVAHALHEQECWKELCLFLEQCKAQWIDNAGMRMHVYWHLAIGYEKSQQTEQSVRTFHDMYALKDSRFAKQDLDAVAFLWRYRLNHPGDSRFDDVWQQLAFLWSGSIGASMSHFHRLHAALAFAASGQPVLIEKLIAESDGFGLDPQTHQTGVTVLKGIHHFAEGRYADSLGALQAAQPHWSVLGGSRAQRELLPLTLQACERRLAKHEAVHAAA
;
A
#
# COMPACT_ATOMS: atom_id res chain seq x y z
N MET A 1 -0.68 -31.48 -16.39
CA MET A 1 -0.13 -31.01 -15.10
C MET A 1 -1.12 -31.38 -14.00
N ARG A 2 -0.71 -32.19 -13.02
CA ARG A 2 -1.59 -32.56 -11.89
C ARG A 2 -1.67 -31.34 -10.97
N HIS A 3 -2.88 -30.81 -10.77
CA HIS A 3 -3.15 -29.66 -9.89
C HIS A 3 -2.80 -30.03 -8.44
N ARG A 4 -1.80 -29.36 -7.87
CA ARG A 4 -1.58 -29.32 -6.43
C ARG A 4 -2.39 -28.17 -5.86
N ALA A 5 -3.63 -28.46 -5.46
CA ALA A 5 -4.55 -27.50 -4.84
C ALA A 5 -4.02 -26.93 -3.50
N ASP A 6 -2.95 -27.51 -2.97
CA ASP A 6 -2.23 -27.13 -1.76
C ASP A 6 -1.02 -26.21 -2.00
N ASN A 7 -0.73 -25.83 -3.26
CA ASN A 7 0.39 -24.91 -3.53
C ASN A 7 -0.02 -23.45 -3.31
N ILE A 8 0.44 -22.89 -2.19
CA ILE A 8 0.23 -21.48 -1.82
C ILE A 8 0.60 -20.48 -2.90
N TYR A 9 1.67 -20.73 -3.69
CA TYR A 9 2.08 -19.84 -4.77
C TYR A 9 1.14 -19.92 -5.97
N GLY A 10 0.50 -21.07 -6.18
CA GLY A 10 -0.57 -21.21 -7.18
C GLY A 10 -1.83 -20.44 -6.77
N ILE A 11 -2.24 -20.57 -5.50
CA ILE A 11 -3.35 -19.81 -4.91
C ILE A 11 -3.08 -18.30 -5.03
N HIS A 12 -1.88 -17.87 -4.64
CA HIS A 12 -1.43 -16.49 -4.75
C HIS A 12 -1.43 -15.97 -6.19
N ALA A 13 -0.97 -16.75 -7.16
CA ALA A 13 -0.99 -16.36 -8.57
C ALA A 13 -2.42 -16.18 -9.09
N VAL A 14 -3.36 -17.06 -8.72
CA VAL A 14 -4.78 -16.91 -9.05
C VAL A 14 -5.37 -15.66 -8.38
N ALA A 15 -5.03 -15.41 -7.11
CA ALA A 15 -5.46 -14.19 -6.41
C ALA A 15 -4.98 -12.91 -7.11
N HIS A 16 -3.74 -12.89 -7.60
CA HIS A 16 -3.23 -11.81 -8.44
C HIS A 16 -4.01 -11.67 -9.73
N ALA A 17 -4.21 -12.77 -10.48
CA ALA A 17 -4.94 -12.73 -11.74
C ALA A 17 -6.36 -12.19 -11.57
N LEU A 18 -7.09 -12.60 -10.53
CA LEU A 18 -8.45 -12.13 -10.26
C LEU A 18 -8.46 -10.68 -9.77
N HIS A 19 -7.48 -10.26 -8.96
CA HIS A 19 -7.31 -8.86 -8.52
C HIS A 19 -7.11 -7.96 -9.74
N GLU A 20 -6.19 -8.35 -10.61
CA GLU A 20 -5.77 -7.58 -11.77
C GLU A 20 -6.83 -7.49 -12.89
N GLN A 21 -7.77 -8.43 -12.91
CA GLN A 21 -8.97 -8.44 -13.75
C GLN A 21 -10.17 -7.76 -13.08
N GLU A 22 -10.01 -7.27 -11.84
CA GLU A 22 -11.08 -6.68 -11.04
C GLU A 22 -12.26 -7.64 -10.77
N CYS A 23 -12.02 -8.95 -10.80
CA CYS A 23 -13.00 -10.00 -10.50
C CYS A 23 -13.15 -10.21 -8.99
N TRP A 24 -13.54 -9.17 -8.26
CA TRP A 24 -13.47 -9.13 -6.79
C TRP A 24 -14.32 -10.18 -6.07
N LYS A 25 -15.55 -10.42 -6.53
CA LYS A 25 -16.44 -11.43 -5.94
C LYS A 25 -15.89 -12.85 -6.14
N GLU A 26 -15.35 -13.12 -7.33
CA GLU A 26 -14.70 -14.39 -7.64
C GLU A 26 -13.43 -14.59 -6.83
N LEU A 27 -12.61 -13.54 -6.66
CA LEU A 27 -11.44 -13.55 -5.78
C LEU A 27 -11.82 -13.96 -4.35
N CYS A 28 -12.85 -13.33 -3.78
CA CYS A 28 -13.30 -13.65 -2.42
C CYS A 28 -13.78 -15.11 -2.32
N LEU A 29 -14.62 -15.54 -3.28
CA LEU A 29 -15.15 -16.89 -3.31
C LEU A 29 -14.04 -17.94 -3.41
N PHE A 30 -13.09 -17.72 -4.33
CA PHE A 30 -11.95 -18.60 -4.53
C PHE A 30 -11.12 -18.73 -3.25
N LEU A 31 -10.72 -17.59 -2.65
CA LEU A 31 -9.88 -17.60 -1.46
C LEU A 31 -10.56 -18.22 -0.23
N GLU A 32 -11.87 -18.01 -0.05
CA GLU A 32 -12.62 -18.66 1.02
C GLU A 32 -12.77 -20.17 0.79
N GLN A 33 -13.03 -20.62 -0.44
CA GLN A 33 -13.13 -22.05 -0.77
C GLN A 33 -11.81 -22.81 -0.53
N CYS A 34 -10.67 -22.16 -0.77
CA CYS A 34 -9.35 -22.74 -0.56
C CYS A 34 -8.71 -22.39 0.79
N LYS A 35 -9.45 -21.78 1.73
CA LYS A 35 -8.91 -21.24 2.99
C LYS A 35 -8.07 -22.21 3.80
N ALA A 36 -8.55 -23.45 3.95
CA ALA A 36 -7.83 -24.51 4.65
C ALA A 36 -6.45 -24.84 4.04
N GLN A 37 -6.21 -24.51 2.77
CA GLN A 37 -4.93 -24.77 2.09
C GLN A 37 -3.89 -23.66 2.28
N TRP A 38 -4.30 -22.46 2.69
CA TRP A 38 -3.38 -21.31 2.79
C TRP A 38 -3.29 -20.66 4.17
N ILE A 39 -4.28 -20.84 5.05
CA ILE A 39 -4.37 -20.12 6.32
C ILE A 39 -3.18 -20.38 7.26
N ASP A 40 -2.64 -21.59 7.26
CA ASP A 40 -1.51 -21.97 8.12
C ASP A 40 -0.14 -21.74 7.47
N ASN A 41 -0.09 -21.23 6.24
CA ASN A 41 1.17 -21.00 5.56
C ASN A 41 1.92 -19.78 6.12
N ALA A 42 2.98 -20.00 6.89
CA ALA A 42 3.72 -18.92 7.55
C ALA A 42 4.30 -17.84 6.61
N GLY A 43 4.64 -18.21 5.37
CA GLY A 43 5.32 -17.30 4.44
C GLY A 43 4.39 -16.36 3.67
N MET A 44 3.16 -16.80 3.37
CA MET A 44 2.28 -16.10 2.42
C MET A 44 0.86 -15.85 2.95
N ARG A 45 0.46 -16.44 4.09
CA ARG A 45 -0.92 -16.31 4.61
C ARG A 45 -1.35 -14.86 4.78
N MET A 46 -0.47 -13.98 5.28
CA MET A 46 -0.80 -12.56 5.46
C MET A 46 -1.04 -11.88 4.12
N HIS A 47 -0.24 -12.20 3.11
CA HIS A 47 -0.38 -11.63 1.78
C HIS A 47 -1.63 -12.15 1.04
N VAL A 48 -2.02 -13.42 1.26
CA VAL A 48 -3.30 -13.94 0.75
C VAL A 48 -4.49 -13.28 1.46
N TYR A 49 -4.41 -13.12 2.78
CA TYR A 49 -5.40 -12.35 3.55
C TYR A 49 -5.53 -10.91 3.03
N TRP A 50 -4.42 -10.26 2.67
CA TRP A 50 -4.41 -8.92 2.10
C TRP A 50 -5.23 -8.83 0.81
N HIS A 51 -5.06 -9.79 -0.11
CA HIS A 51 -5.91 -9.90 -1.30
C HIS A 51 -7.39 -10.06 -0.94
N LEU A 52 -7.70 -10.93 0.02
CA LEU A 52 -9.08 -11.17 0.46
C LEU A 52 -9.72 -9.93 1.06
N ALA A 53 -9.00 -9.20 1.92
CA ALA A 53 -9.48 -7.96 2.54
C ALA A 53 -9.77 -6.90 1.46
N ILE A 54 -8.89 -6.74 0.47
CA ILE A 54 -9.14 -5.84 -0.68
C ILE A 54 -10.36 -6.31 -1.48
N GLY A 55 -10.51 -7.61 -1.72
CA GLY A 55 -11.65 -8.17 -2.44
C GLY A 55 -12.98 -7.84 -1.76
N TYR A 56 -13.06 -7.97 -0.43
CA TYR A 56 -14.25 -7.59 0.33
C TYR A 56 -14.53 -6.09 0.22
N GLU A 57 -13.51 -5.25 0.35
CA GLU A 57 -13.67 -3.79 0.24
C GLU A 57 -14.17 -3.39 -1.15
N LYS A 58 -13.55 -3.92 -2.21
CA LYS A 58 -13.94 -3.69 -3.60
C LYS A 58 -15.32 -4.26 -3.95
N SER A 59 -15.81 -5.22 -3.16
CA SER A 59 -17.16 -5.78 -3.26
C SER A 59 -18.18 -5.07 -2.38
N GLN A 60 -17.86 -3.88 -1.83
CA GLN A 60 -18.72 -3.10 -0.93
C GLN A 60 -19.08 -3.83 0.38
N GLN A 61 -18.26 -4.79 0.81
CA GLN A 61 -18.40 -5.52 2.07
C GLN A 61 -17.42 -4.95 3.12
N THR A 62 -17.53 -3.65 3.40
CA THR A 62 -16.55 -2.89 4.21
C THR A 62 -16.32 -3.48 5.59
N GLU A 63 -17.38 -3.83 6.35
CA GLU A 63 -17.21 -4.41 7.69
C GLU A 63 -16.53 -5.78 7.66
N GLN A 64 -16.80 -6.59 6.63
CA GLN A 64 -16.11 -7.87 6.43
C GLN A 64 -14.64 -7.64 6.05
N SER A 65 -14.36 -6.63 5.24
CA SER A 65 -13.00 -6.23 4.89
C SER A 65 -12.20 -5.81 6.12
N VAL A 66 -12.78 -4.94 6.97
CA VAL A 66 -12.17 -4.47 8.22
C VAL A 66 -11.86 -5.64 9.16
N ARG A 67 -12.80 -6.56 9.35
CA ARG A 67 -12.56 -7.79 10.13
C ARG A 67 -11.43 -8.63 9.56
N THR A 68 -11.44 -8.85 8.24
CA THR A 68 -10.41 -9.62 7.53
C THR A 68 -9.03 -8.98 7.67
N PHE A 69 -8.95 -7.65 7.63
CA PHE A 69 -7.71 -6.92 7.90
C PHE A 69 -7.22 -7.13 9.34
N HIS A 70 -8.10 -7.07 10.33
CA HIS A 70 -7.70 -7.32 11.73
C HIS A 70 -7.21 -8.76 11.94
N ASP A 71 -7.89 -9.75 11.35
CA ASP A 71 -7.44 -11.14 11.38
C ASP A 71 -6.05 -11.30 10.75
N MET A 72 -5.81 -10.66 9.61
CA MET A 72 -4.50 -10.59 8.97
C MET A 72 -3.45 -9.95 9.88
N TYR A 73 -3.75 -8.78 10.43
CA TYR A 73 -2.81 -7.99 11.22
C TYR A 73 -2.43 -8.71 12.53
N ALA A 74 -3.36 -9.47 13.12
CA ALA A 74 -3.12 -10.29 14.31
C ALA A 74 -2.14 -11.46 14.07
N LEU A 75 -1.94 -11.88 12.81
CA LEU A 75 -0.96 -12.94 12.46
C LEU A 75 0.49 -12.46 12.50
N LYS A 76 0.72 -11.15 12.60
CA LYS A 76 2.05 -10.56 12.69
C LYS A 76 2.73 -11.01 13.98
N ASP A 77 3.86 -11.69 13.84
CA ASP A 77 4.64 -12.26 14.94
C ASP A 77 5.95 -11.51 15.19
N SER A 78 6.24 -10.49 14.39
CA SER A 78 7.51 -9.79 14.37
C SER A 78 7.34 -8.27 14.44
N ARG A 79 8.29 -7.60 15.09
CA ARG A 79 8.40 -6.13 15.06
C ARG A 79 9.10 -5.61 13.81
N PHE A 80 9.58 -6.48 12.91
CA PHE A 80 10.22 -6.08 11.66
C PHE A 80 9.19 -5.57 10.65
N ALA A 81 9.32 -4.31 10.25
CA ALA A 81 8.33 -3.63 9.39
C ALA A 81 8.21 -4.18 7.96
N LYS A 82 9.08 -5.11 7.52
CA LYS A 82 8.88 -5.79 6.22
C LYS A 82 7.59 -6.60 6.16
N GLN A 83 7.08 -7.05 7.31
CA GLN A 83 5.76 -7.68 7.40
C GLN A 83 4.60 -6.66 7.33
N ASP A 84 4.88 -5.36 7.45
CA ASP A 84 3.88 -4.29 7.45
C ASP A 84 3.53 -3.76 6.06
N LEU A 85 4.19 -4.26 5.01
CA LEU A 85 3.92 -3.84 3.63
C LEU A 85 2.44 -4.02 3.27
N ASP A 86 1.89 -5.21 3.54
CA ASP A 86 0.50 -5.52 3.26
C ASP A 86 -0.45 -4.68 4.11
N ALA A 87 -0.13 -4.47 5.39
CA ALA A 87 -0.94 -3.65 6.29
C ALA A 87 -1.01 -2.19 5.82
N VAL A 88 0.14 -1.57 5.53
CA VAL A 88 0.20 -0.21 4.98
C VAL A 88 -0.54 -0.14 3.64
N ALA A 89 -0.35 -1.13 2.77
CA ALA A 89 -0.95 -1.15 1.44
C ALA A 89 -2.48 -1.26 1.49
N PHE A 90 -3.03 -2.05 2.42
CA PHE A 90 -4.48 -2.11 2.63
C PHE A 90 -5.00 -0.80 3.23
N LEU A 91 -4.41 -0.35 4.34
CA LEU A 91 -4.91 0.81 5.08
C LEU A 91 -4.84 2.10 4.26
N TRP A 92 -3.82 2.26 3.41
CA TRP A 92 -3.75 3.43 2.54
C TRP A 92 -4.92 3.47 1.56
N ARG A 93 -5.26 2.34 0.92
CA ARG A 93 -6.45 2.22 0.05
C ARG A 93 -7.72 2.57 0.82
N TYR A 94 -7.87 1.98 2.00
CA TYR A 94 -9.02 2.22 2.87
C TYR A 94 -9.16 3.71 3.18
N ARG A 95 -8.09 4.37 3.63
CA ARG A 95 -8.10 5.80 3.96
C ARG A 95 -8.44 6.69 2.77
N LEU A 96 -7.98 6.35 1.56
CA LEU A 96 -8.32 7.12 0.36
C LEU A 96 -9.79 6.99 -0.05
N ASN A 97 -10.43 5.85 0.28
CA ASN A 97 -11.85 5.58 0.00
C ASN A 97 -12.78 6.10 1.09
N HIS A 98 -12.32 6.11 2.34
CA HIS A 98 -13.10 6.51 3.52
C HIS A 98 -12.47 7.75 4.19
N PRO A 99 -12.46 8.91 3.50
CA PRO A 99 -11.87 10.12 4.07
C PRO A 99 -12.62 10.54 5.34
N GLY A 100 -11.88 10.72 6.44
CA GLY A 100 -12.43 11.11 7.74
C GLY A 100 -12.71 9.94 8.69
N ASP A 101 -12.58 8.69 8.24
CA ASP A 101 -12.63 7.53 9.14
C ASP A 101 -11.30 7.40 9.90
N SER A 102 -11.38 7.48 11.24
CA SER A 102 -10.24 7.43 12.16
C SER A 102 -10.05 6.07 12.85
N ARG A 103 -10.82 5.03 12.47
CA ARG A 103 -10.79 3.73 13.18
C ARG A 103 -9.41 3.04 13.18
N PHE A 104 -8.53 3.42 12.27
CA PHE A 104 -7.18 2.86 12.12
C PHE A 104 -6.07 3.82 12.54
N ASP A 105 -6.39 4.94 13.18
CA ASP A 105 -5.38 5.96 13.55
C ASP A 105 -4.32 5.40 14.50
N ASP A 106 -4.72 4.60 15.50
CA ASP A 106 -3.78 3.93 16.40
C ASP A 106 -2.87 2.93 15.65
N VAL A 107 -3.42 2.22 14.66
CA VAL A 107 -2.64 1.29 13.82
C VAL A 107 -1.64 2.08 12.98
N TRP A 108 -2.02 3.24 12.44
CA TRP A 108 -1.08 4.10 11.71
C TRP A 108 0.06 4.62 12.58
N GLN A 109 -0.23 5.04 13.83
CA GLN A 109 0.80 5.46 14.77
C GLN A 109 1.77 4.31 15.09
N GLN A 110 1.25 3.10 15.32
CA GLN A 110 2.06 1.91 15.54
C GLN A 110 2.93 1.57 14.32
N LEU A 111 2.35 1.60 13.11
CA LEU A 111 3.09 1.34 11.86
C LEU A 111 4.21 2.35 11.65
N ALA A 112 3.95 3.63 11.88
CA ALA A 112 4.96 4.68 11.77
C ALA A 112 6.10 4.46 12.78
N PHE A 113 5.79 4.13 14.03
CA PHE A 113 6.80 3.79 15.03
C PHE A 113 7.69 2.63 14.57
N LEU A 114 7.10 1.52 14.09
CA LEU A 114 7.86 0.35 13.63
C LEU A 114 8.70 0.61 12.38
N TRP A 115 8.18 1.37 11.41
CA TRP A 115 8.94 1.80 10.24
C TRP A 115 10.10 2.70 10.63
N SER A 116 9.91 3.66 11.54
CA SER A 116 10.98 4.56 11.99
C SER A 116 12.18 3.80 12.58
N GLY A 117 11.93 2.72 13.31
CA GLY A 117 12.97 1.91 13.94
C GLY A 117 13.68 0.92 13.00
N SER A 118 13.22 0.73 11.77
CA SER A 118 13.72 -0.34 10.90
C SER A 118 14.04 0.08 9.45
N ILE A 119 13.48 1.19 8.97
CA ILE A 119 13.62 1.59 7.56
C ILE A 119 15.05 1.96 7.17
N GLY A 120 15.85 2.46 8.11
CA GLY A 120 17.25 2.84 7.87
C GLY A 120 18.14 1.68 7.39
N ALA A 121 17.76 0.44 7.68
CA ALA A 121 18.48 -0.75 7.20
C ALA A 121 18.03 -1.22 5.79
N SER A 122 17.09 -0.52 5.15
CA SER A 122 16.53 -0.90 3.85
C SER A 122 16.96 0.04 2.73
N MET A 123 17.58 -0.55 1.69
CA MET A 123 17.87 0.14 0.42
C MET A 123 16.69 0.08 -0.58
N SER A 124 15.64 -0.69 -0.29
CA SER A 124 14.50 -0.83 -1.19
C SER A 124 13.61 0.41 -1.16
N HIS A 125 13.47 1.06 -2.32
CA HIS A 125 12.51 2.16 -2.49
C HIS A 125 11.06 1.73 -2.37
N PHE A 126 10.74 0.45 -2.60
CA PHE A 126 9.42 -0.10 -2.30
C PHE A 126 9.14 -0.11 -0.79
N HIS A 127 10.11 -0.50 0.04
CA HIS A 127 9.96 -0.39 1.50
C HIS A 127 9.88 1.09 1.94
N ARG A 128 10.72 1.97 1.37
CA ARG A 128 10.69 3.41 1.68
C ARG A 128 9.36 4.06 1.31
N LEU A 129 8.74 3.64 0.19
CA LEU A 129 7.38 4.06 -0.16
C LEU A 129 6.38 3.68 0.94
N HIS A 130 6.39 2.45 1.45
CA HIS A 130 5.47 2.03 2.51
C HIS A 130 5.73 2.77 3.83
N ALA A 131 6.99 2.99 4.20
CA ALA A 131 7.33 3.83 5.34
C ALA A 131 6.80 5.26 5.16
N ALA A 132 7.00 5.86 3.98
CA ALA A 132 6.53 7.21 3.68
C ALA A 132 5.00 7.32 3.74
N LEU A 133 4.26 6.30 3.28
CA LEU A 133 2.80 6.26 3.42
C LEU A 133 2.37 6.17 4.89
N ALA A 134 3.05 5.37 5.71
CA ALA A 134 2.78 5.31 7.15
C ALA A 134 3.09 6.63 7.86
N PHE A 135 4.17 7.32 7.48
CA PHE A 135 4.52 8.64 8.00
C PHE A 135 3.53 9.73 7.55
N ALA A 136 3.12 9.72 6.29
CA ALA A 136 2.08 10.62 5.78
C ALA A 136 0.76 10.41 6.54
N ALA A 137 0.39 9.14 6.74
CA ALA A 137 -0.82 8.76 7.43
C ALA A 137 -0.82 9.10 8.93
N SER A 138 0.33 9.17 9.57
CA SER A 138 0.46 9.50 10.99
C SER A 138 0.79 10.96 11.26
N GLY A 139 0.82 11.82 10.22
CA GLY A 139 1.11 13.24 10.36
C GLY A 139 2.58 13.56 10.64
N GLN A 140 3.51 12.75 10.11
CA GLN A 140 4.96 12.86 10.34
C GLN A 140 5.74 13.13 9.03
N PRO A 141 5.44 14.20 8.26
CA PRO A 141 6.10 14.46 6.97
C PRO A 141 7.63 14.63 7.10
N VAL A 142 8.13 15.13 8.23
CA VAL A 142 9.57 15.26 8.52
C VAL A 142 10.33 13.93 8.41
N LEU A 143 9.68 12.80 8.71
CA LEU A 143 10.30 11.48 8.55
C LEU A 143 10.43 11.08 7.08
N ILE A 144 9.55 11.57 6.20
CA ILE A 144 9.65 11.36 4.75
C ILE A 144 10.78 12.22 4.18
N GLU A 145 10.91 13.47 4.63
CA GLU A 145 12.04 14.34 4.26
C GLU A 145 13.37 13.68 4.62
N LYS A 146 13.48 13.13 5.84
CA LYS A 146 14.65 12.37 6.28
C LYS A 146 14.93 11.17 5.36
N LEU A 147 13.91 10.38 5.00
CA LEU A 147 14.08 9.26 4.05
C LEU A 147 14.62 9.72 2.70
N ILE A 148 14.19 10.87 2.20
CA ILE A 148 14.68 11.45 0.94
C ILE A 148 16.14 11.87 1.09
N ALA A 149 16.49 12.57 2.18
CA ALA A 149 17.84 13.06 2.43
C ALA A 149 18.87 11.92 2.64
N GLU A 150 18.46 10.83 3.28
CA GLU A 150 19.30 9.64 3.52
C GLU A 150 19.36 8.70 2.30
N SER A 151 18.62 8.98 1.23
CA SER A 151 18.67 8.21 0.01
C SER A 151 19.87 8.65 -0.84
N ASP A 152 21.01 7.97 -0.70
CA ASP A 152 22.24 8.23 -1.46
C ASP A 152 22.34 7.44 -2.79
N GLY A 153 21.46 6.45 -2.99
CA GLY A 153 21.42 5.62 -4.18
C GLY A 153 22.45 4.50 -4.24
N PHE A 154 23.22 4.28 -3.16
CA PHE A 154 24.22 3.24 -3.12
C PHE A 154 23.61 1.86 -3.38
N GLY A 155 24.21 1.10 -4.31
CA GLY A 155 23.78 -0.26 -4.65
C GLY A 155 22.48 -0.35 -5.46
N LEU A 156 21.94 0.77 -5.97
CA LEU A 156 20.77 0.80 -6.84
C LEU A 156 21.17 1.24 -8.26
N ASP A 157 20.42 0.78 -9.26
CA ASP A 157 20.54 1.38 -10.58
C ASP A 157 20.04 2.85 -10.54
N PRO A 158 20.64 3.78 -11.32
CA PRO A 158 20.29 5.19 -11.27
C PRO A 158 18.80 5.48 -11.53
N GLN A 159 18.16 4.70 -12.41
CA GLN A 159 16.75 4.89 -12.75
C GLN A 159 15.84 4.53 -11.57
N THR A 160 16.11 3.42 -10.87
CA THR A 160 15.40 3.03 -9.66
C THR A 160 15.60 4.03 -8.55
N HIS A 161 16.83 4.49 -8.35
CA HIS A 161 17.10 5.49 -7.34
C HIS A 161 16.33 6.80 -7.63
N GLN A 162 16.44 7.33 -8.84
CA GLN A 162 15.75 8.55 -9.25
C GLN A 162 14.22 8.41 -9.16
N THR A 163 13.67 7.30 -9.65
CA THR A 163 12.23 7.03 -9.59
C THR A 163 11.75 6.98 -8.14
N GLY A 164 12.49 6.28 -7.27
CA GLY A 164 12.14 6.17 -5.85
C GLY A 164 12.17 7.51 -5.13
N VAL A 165 13.21 8.32 -5.34
CA VAL A 165 13.29 9.67 -4.76
C VAL A 165 12.15 10.56 -5.25
N THR A 166 11.83 10.54 -6.55
CA THR A 166 10.71 11.31 -7.11
C THR A 166 9.36 10.87 -6.50
N VAL A 167 9.14 9.56 -6.32
CA VAL A 167 7.93 9.05 -5.66
C VAL A 167 7.87 9.47 -4.20
N LEU A 168 8.97 9.38 -3.44
CA LEU A 168 9.00 9.83 -2.04
C LEU A 168 8.68 11.33 -1.91
N LYS A 169 9.19 12.17 -2.82
CA LYS A 169 8.82 13.60 -2.90
C LYS A 169 7.32 13.77 -3.17
N GLY A 170 6.75 12.98 -4.08
CA GLY A 170 5.31 12.98 -4.35
C GLY A 170 4.47 12.65 -3.12
N ILE A 171 4.88 11.66 -2.32
CA ILE A 171 4.22 11.30 -1.06
C ILE A 171 4.41 12.38 0.02
N HIS A 172 5.61 12.99 0.10
CA HIS A 172 5.85 14.12 1.00
C HIS A 172 4.93 15.30 0.69
N HIS A 173 4.84 15.71 -0.58
CA HIS A 173 3.92 16.76 -1.02
C HIS A 173 2.46 16.42 -0.69
N PHE A 174 2.05 15.16 -0.86
CA PHE A 174 0.71 14.71 -0.47
C PHE A 174 0.46 14.90 1.04
N ALA A 175 1.44 14.53 1.87
CA ALA A 175 1.35 14.64 3.33
C ALA A 175 1.22 16.10 3.79
N GLU A 176 1.85 17.03 3.09
CA GLU A 176 1.77 18.47 3.36
C GLU A 176 0.53 19.16 2.76
N GLY A 177 -0.35 18.41 2.08
CA GLY A 177 -1.51 18.99 1.39
C GLY A 177 -1.18 19.72 0.08
N ARG A 178 0.06 19.62 -0.41
CA ARG A 178 0.52 20.19 -1.69
C ARG A 178 0.14 19.27 -2.84
N TYR A 179 -1.15 19.13 -3.08
CA TYR A 179 -1.69 18.11 -4.01
C TYR A 179 -1.27 18.32 -5.47
N ALA A 180 -1.07 19.57 -5.91
CA ALA A 180 -0.58 19.85 -7.26
C ALA A 180 0.89 19.40 -7.45
N ASP A 181 1.76 19.70 -6.49
CA ASP A 181 3.15 19.25 -6.49
C ASP A 181 3.24 17.71 -6.41
N SER A 182 2.39 17.11 -5.58
CA SER A 182 2.28 15.65 -5.47
C SER A 182 1.87 15.01 -6.79
N LEU A 183 0.85 15.56 -7.45
CA LEU A 183 0.37 15.10 -8.74
C LEU A 183 1.48 15.15 -9.79
N GLY A 184 2.17 16.28 -9.92
CA GLY A 184 3.26 16.47 -10.88
C GLY A 184 4.42 15.50 -10.66
N ALA A 185 4.86 15.32 -9.41
CA ALA A 185 5.95 14.40 -9.08
C ALA A 185 5.57 12.93 -9.39
N LEU A 186 4.38 12.50 -8.98
CA LEU A 186 3.92 11.13 -9.21
C LEU A 186 3.70 10.84 -10.71
N GLN A 187 3.13 11.77 -11.48
CA GLN A 187 2.97 11.64 -12.93
C GLN A 187 4.32 11.55 -13.65
N ALA A 188 5.30 12.37 -13.27
CA ALA A 188 6.64 12.35 -13.86
C ALA A 188 7.35 10.99 -13.66
N ALA A 189 7.13 10.32 -12.52
CA ALA A 189 7.70 9.01 -12.22
C ALA A 189 6.90 7.84 -12.80
N GLN A 190 5.65 8.05 -13.24
CA GLN A 190 4.71 7.00 -13.61
C GLN A 190 5.24 5.99 -14.65
N PRO A 191 5.94 6.40 -15.72
CA PRO A 191 6.48 5.45 -16.71
C PRO A 191 7.47 4.43 -16.12
N HIS A 192 8.06 4.71 -14.96
CA HIS A 192 9.13 3.91 -14.37
C HIS A 192 8.75 3.23 -13.06
N TRP A 193 7.51 3.33 -12.56
CA TRP A 193 7.14 2.75 -11.26
C TRP A 193 7.42 1.24 -11.11
N SER A 194 7.47 0.48 -12.21
CA SER A 194 7.78 -0.95 -12.19
C SER A 194 9.16 -1.26 -11.60
N VAL A 195 10.13 -0.36 -11.73
CA VAL A 195 11.51 -0.57 -11.24
C VAL A 195 11.60 -0.55 -9.71
N LEU A 196 10.60 0.00 -9.03
CA LEU A 196 10.58 0.08 -7.57
C LEU A 196 10.49 -1.30 -6.90
N GLY A 197 9.99 -2.31 -7.61
CA GLY A 197 9.69 -3.64 -7.08
C GLY A 197 8.25 -3.77 -6.56
N GLY A 198 7.93 -4.93 -5.99
CA GLY A 198 6.56 -5.35 -5.65
C GLY A 198 5.77 -5.87 -6.86
N SER A 199 4.51 -6.26 -6.64
CA SER A 199 3.57 -6.59 -7.72
C SER A 199 2.90 -5.33 -8.30
N ARG A 200 2.21 -5.48 -9.45
CA ARG A 200 1.38 -4.39 -10.00
C ARG A 200 0.30 -3.99 -8.99
N ALA A 201 -0.37 -4.99 -8.41
CA ALA A 201 -1.35 -4.80 -7.34
C ALA A 201 -0.77 -3.97 -6.19
N GLN A 202 0.40 -4.32 -5.65
CA GLN A 202 0.99 -3.54 -4.55
C GLN A 202 1.31 -2.08 -4.92
N ARG A 203 1.70 -1.81 -6.18
CA ARG A 203 2.00 -0.46 -6.67
C ARG A 203 0.78 0.39 -6.98
N GLU A 204 -0.44 -0.15 -6.99
CA GLU A 204 -1.67 0.65 -7.20
C GLU A 204 -1.86 1.77 -6.17
N LEU A 205 -1.12 1.73 -5.06
CA LEU A 205 -1.02 2.84 -4.11
C LEU A 205 -0.70 4.17 -4.81
N LEU A 206 0.16 4.14 -5.84
CA LEU A 206 0.58 5.34 -6.57
C LEU A 206 -0.52 5.93 -7.46
N PRO A 207 -1.19 5.19 -8.37
CA PRO A 207 -2.32 5.72 -9.13
C PRO A 207 -3.52 6.07 -8.25
N LEU A 208 -3.77 5.34 -7.16
CA LEU A 208 -4.83 5.73 -6.20
C LEU A 208 -4.50 7.07 -5.53
N THR A 209 -3.24 7.31 -5.20
CA THR A 209 -2.78 8.59 -4.64
C THR A 209 -2.93 9.73 -5.65
N LEU A 210 -2.57 9.51 -6.92
CA LEU A 210 -2.82 10.47 -8.02
C LEU A 210 -4.29 10.86 -8.09
N GLN A 211 -5.19 9.89 -8.20
CA GLN A 211 -6.63 10.14 -8.24
C GLN A 211 -7.13 10.90 -7.01
N ALA A 212 -6.53 10.62 -5.85
CA ALA A 212 -6.87 11.32 -4.62
C ALA A 212 -6.33 12.76 -4.56
N CYS A 213 -5.24 13.08 -5.26
CA CYS A 213 -4.80 14.46 -5.50
C CYS A 213 -5.82 15.19 -6.38
N GLU A 214 -6.19 14.60 -7.52
CA GLU A 214 -7.16 15.17 -8.48
C GLU A 214 -8.49 15.51 -7.80
N ARG A 215 -9.05 14.56 -7.04
CA ARG A 215 -10.31 14.80 -6.28
C ARG A 215 -10.20 15.95 -5.28
N ARG A 216 -9.06 16.09 -4.59
CA ARG A 216 -8.86 17.15 -3.58
C ARG A 216 -8.66 18.52 -4.21
N LEU A 217 -7.95 18.59 -5.33
CA LEU A 217 -7.79 19.83 -6.11
C LEU A 217 -9.14 20.31 -6.65
N ALA A 218 -9.92 19.42 -7.28
CA ALA A 218 -11.24 19.76 -7.79
C ALA A 218 -12.19 20.25 -6.68
N LYS A 219 -12.13 19.65 -5.48
CA LYS A 219 -12.91 20.11 -4.32
C LYS A 219 -12.49 21.52 -3.87
N HIS A 220 -11.19 21.81 -3.87
CA HIS A 220 -10.68 23.13 -3.48
C HIS A 220 -11.13 24.22 -4.47
N GLU A 221 -11.04 23.94 -5.78
CA GLU A 221 -11.52 24.85 -6.84
C GLU A 221 -13.03 25.12 -6.72
N ALA A 222 -13.84 24.08 -6.46
CA ALA A 222 -15.28 24.23 -6.29
C ALA A 222 -15.66 25.10 -5.07
N VAL A 223 -14.91 24.99 -3.96
CA VAL A 223 -15.11 25.83 -2.77
C VAL A 223 -14.78 27.30 -3.06
N HIS A 224 -13.69 27.57 -3.76
CA HIS A 224 -13.31 28.94 -4.13
C HIS A 224 -14.19 29.56 -5.21
N ALA A 225 -14.75 28.75 -6.12
CA ALA A 225 -15.69 29.23 -7.12
C ALA A 225 -17.09 29.56 -6.54
N ALA A 226 -17.41 29.04 -5.36
CA ALA A 226 -18.69 29.25 -4.68
C ALA A 226 -18.64 30.34 -3.58
N ALA A 227 -17.46 30.92 -3.32
CA ALA A 227 -17.22 32.00 -2.37
C ALA A 227 -17.19 33.36 -3.06
#